data_AF-A0A1I5YLX6-F1
#
_entry.id   AF-A0A1I5YLX6-F1
#
_cell.length_a   1.000
_cell.length_b   1.000
_cell.length_c   1.000
_cell.angle_alpha   90.00
_cell.angle_beta   90.00
_cell.angle_gamma   90.00
#
_symmetry.space_group_name_H-M   'P 1'
#
loop_
_entity.id
_entity.type
_entity.pdbx_description
1 polymer ?
#
loop_
_entity_poly.entity_id
_entity_poly.type
_entity_poly.pdbx_seq_one_letter_code
_entity_poly.pdbx_strand_id
1 'polypeptide(L)'
;MFDGSEVQLLDIRHVPSKLRNPILADVFGKMRLMERRGSGFKKILDVYEAEERYKEELKPVFYTDGYNFFLTLWNLNYAYDKAQNKAQKSSANADERVVKRGHD
;
A
#
# COMPACT_ATOMS: atom_id res chain seq x y z
N MET A 1 16.59 -6.58 -8.47
CA MET A 1 16.96 -6.97 -7.09
C MET A 1 18.46 -6.79 -6.93
N PHE A 2 19.05 -6.92 -5.73
CA PHE A 2 20.48 -6.56 -5.58
C PHE A 2 21.46 -7.49 -6.27
N ASP A 3 21.01 -8.71 -6.52
CA ASP A 3 21.64 -9.75 -7.31
C ASP A 3 21.33 -9.61 -8.81
N GLY A 4 20.72 -8.50 -9.23
CA GLY A 4 20.40 -8.20 -10.63
C GLY A 4 19.11 -8.83 -11.15
N SER A 5 18.45 -9.72 -10.40
CA SER A 5 17.20 -10.35 -10.87
C SER A 5 16.06 -9.36 -10.98
N GLU A 6 15.21 -9.51 -11.99
CA GLU A 6 14.00 -8.71 -12.13
C GLU A 6 12.88 -9.25 -11.26
N VAL A 7 12.36 -8.44 -10.33
CA VAL A 7 11.34 -8.91 -9.37
C VAL A 7 10.02 -9.29 -10.07
N GLN A 8 9.70 -8.61 -11.16
CA GLN A 8 8.53 -8.90 -12.00
C GLN A 8 8.58 -10.28 -12.69
N LEU A 9 9.75 -10.91 -12.76
CA LEU A 9 9.93 -12.25 -13.34
C LEU A 9 9.94 -13.37 -12.29
N LEU A 10 9.81 -13.03 -11.00
CA LEU A 10 9.83 -13.98 -9.90
C LEU A 10 8.43 -14.27 -9.39
N ASP A 11 8.24 -15.46 -8.80
CA ASP A 11 7.08 -15.71 -7.97
C ASP A 11 7.22 -14.95 -6.64
N ILE A 12 6.52 -13.82 -6.54
CA ILE A 12 6.54 -12.91 -5.38
C ILE A 12 6.23 -13.63 -4.05
N ARG A 13 5.41 -14.67 -4.07
CA ARG A 13 5.03 -15.41 -2.85
C ARG A 13 6.13 -16.37 -2.37
N HIS A 14 7.10 -16.68 -3.22
CA HIS A 14 8.19 -17.62 -2.95
C HIS A 14 9.59 -17.01 -3.18
N VAL A 15 9.71 -15.68 -3.23
CA VAL A 15 11.02 -15.02 -3.38
C VAL A 15 11.90 -15.33 -2.17
N PRO A 16 13.12 -15.86 -2.38
CA PRO A 16 14.03 -16.14 -1.29
C PRO A 16 14.50 -14.85 -0.61
N SER A 17 14.70 -14.92 0.71
CA SER A 17 15.29 -13.83 1.48
C SER A 17 16.75 -13.60 1.07
N LYS A 18 17.01 -12.53 0.31
CA LYS A 18 18.38 -12.11 0.01
C LYS A 18 18.63 -10.73 0.64
N LEU A 19 19.77 -10.53 1.29
CA LEU A 19 20.10 -9.32 2.06
C LEU A 19 21.23 -8.53 1.38
N ARG A 20 21.01 -7.23 1.11
CA ARG A 20 22.07 -6.32 0.64
C ARG A 20 23.14 -6.07 1.72
N ASN A 21 22.70 -5.90 2.96
CA ASN A 21 23.58 -5.66 4.10
C ASN A 21 23.20 -6.60 5.26
N PRO A 22 23.92 -7.73 5.43
CA PRO A 22 23.64 -8.71 6.47
C PRO A 22 23.78 -8.18 7.90
N ILE A 23 24.68 -7.22 8.14
CA ILE A 23 24.92 -6.66 9.48
C ILE A 23 23.70 -5.84 9.93
N LEU A 24 23.21 -4.95 9.05
CA LEU A 24 21.99 -4.17 9.35
C LEU A 24 20.78 -5.09 9.57
N ALA A 25 20.63 -6.12 8.75
CA ALA A 25 19.55 -7.09 8.89
C ALA A 25 19.62 -7.85 10.23
N ASP A 26 20.81 -8.22 10.71
CA ASP A 26 20.95 -8.88 12.01
C ASP A 26 20.60 -7.95 13.18
N VAL A 27 20.99 -6.67 13.12
CA VAL A 27 20.61 -5.66 14.12
C VAL A 27 19.10 -5.47 14.16
N PHE A 28 18.46 -5.21 13.02
CA PHE A 28 16.99 -5.07 12.96
C PHE A 28 16.26 -6.35 13.37
N GLY A 29 16.82 -7.51 13.04
CA GLY A 29 16.30 -8.80 13.49
C GLY A 29 16.36 -8.97 15.01
N LYS A 30 17.47 -8.59 15.66
CA LYS A 30 17.62 -8.63 17.13
C LYS A 30 16.64 -7.69 17.84
N MET A 31 16.36 -6.53 17.23
CA MET A 31 15.38 -5.56 17.73
C MET A 31 13.92 -5.96 17.43
N ARG A 32 13.69 -7.09 16.75
CA ARG A 32 12.35 -7.55 16.31
C ARG A 32 11.64 -6.56 15.36
N LEU A 33 12.41 -5.77 14.62
CA LEU A 33 11.91 -4.82 13.63
C LEU A 33 11.87 -5.42 12.21
N MET A 34 12.57 -6.53 11.99
CA MET A 34 12.59 -7.24 10.71
C MET A 34 12.59 -8.75 10.93
N GLU A 35 11.85 -9.48 10.10
CA GLU A 35 11.84 -10.94 10.14
C GLU A 35 13.06 -11.55 9.45
N ARG A 36 13.63 -12.60 10.04
CA ARG A 36 14.85 -13.24 9.51
C ARG A 36 14.63 -14.05 8.22
N ARG A 37 13.39 -14.39 7.85
CA ARG A 37 13.09 -15.37 6.78
C ARG A 37 12.52 -14.82 5.47
N GLY A 38 12.59 -13.50 5.23
CA GLY A 38 12.21 -12.91 3.92
C GLY A 38 10.74 -13.07 3.55
N SER A 39 9.87 -13.29 4.54
CA SER A 39 8.41 -13.33 4.39
C SER A 39 7.79 -11.97 4.04
N GLY A 40 8.60 -10.91 3.92
CA GLY A 40 8.12 -9.54 3.72
C GLY A 40 7.24 -9.38 2.49
N PHE A 41 7.66 -9.91 1.33
CA PHE A 41 6.88 -9.85 0.09
C PHE A 41 5.50 -10.50 0.25
N LYS A 42 5.48 -11.74 0.76
CA LYS A 42 4.25 -12.48 1.03
C LYS A 42 3.36 -11.74 2.03
N LYS A 43 3.91 -11.25 3.14
CA LYS A 43 3.15 -10.51 4.16
C LYS A 43 2.54 -9.23 3.61
N ILE A 44 3.27 -8.47 2.79
CA ILE A 44 2.74 -7.26 2.15
C ILE A 44 1.52 -7.63 1.30
N LEU A 45 1.61 -8.67 0.48
CA LEU A 45 0.47 -9.14 -0.30
C LEU A 45 -0.69 -9.61 0.59
N ASP A 46 -0.42 -10.53 1.52
CA ASP A 46 -1.47 -11.15 2.36
C ASP A 46 -2.22 -10.10 3.21
N VAL A 47 -1.50 -9.16 3.82
CA VAL A 47 -2.12 -8.11 4.64
C VAL A 47 -2.90 -7.14 3.76
N TYR A 48 -2.36 -6.76 2.61
CA TYR A 48 -3.00 -5.80 1.72
C TYR A 48 -4.23 -6.39 1.00
N GLU A 49 -4.19 -7.67 0.63
CA GLU A 49 -5.33 -8.43 0.07
C GLU A 49 -6.44 -8.64 1.11
N ALA A 50 -6.13 -8.63 2.40
CA ALA A 50 -7.09 -8.82 3.49
C ALA A 50 -7.88 -7.54 3.86
N GLU A 51 -7.49 -6.38 3.36
CA GLU A 51 -8.16 -5.11 3.65
C GLU A 51 -9.56 -5.03 3.02
N GLU A 52 -10.54 -4.48 3.74
CA GLU A 52 -11.97 -4.48 3.35
C GLU A 52 -12.23 -3.90 1.95
N ARG A 53 -11.46 -2.87 1.56
CA ARG A 53 -11.62 -2.15 0.29
C ARG A 53 -10.63 -2.59 -0.79
N TYR A 54 -9.96 -3.73 -0.59
CA TYR A 54 -9.09 -4.30 -1.60
C TYR A 54 -9.87 -4.66 -2.87
N LYS A 55 -9.21 -4.47 -4.02
CA LYS A 55 -9.65 -4.93 -5.33
C LYS A 55 -8.43 -5.42 -6.09
N GLU A 56 -8.59 -6.40 -6.96
CA GLU A 56 -7.46 -6.97 -7.72
C GLU A 56 -6.76 -5.92 -8.61
N GLU A 57 -7.49 -4.92 -9.10
CA GLU A 57 -6.93 -3.79 -9.86
C GLU A 57 -5.99 -2.89 -9.01
N LEU A 58 -6.10 -2.95 -7.69
CA LEU A 58 -5.28 -2.21 -6.72
C LEU A 58 -4.22 -3.10 -6.08
N LYS A 59 -3.88 -4.24 -6.68
CA LYS A 59 -2.81 -5.10 -6.17
C LYS A 59 -1.49 -4.35 -6.01
N PRO A 60 -0.71 -4.60 -4.93
CA PRO A 60 0.64 -4.08 -4.80
C PRO A 60 1.50 -4.43 -6.01
N VAL A 61 2.21 -3.43 -6.54
CA VAL A 61 3.10 -3.62 -7.69
C VAL A 61 4.55 -3.62 -7.23
N PHE A 62 5.26 -4.69 -7.55
CA PHE A 62 6.69 -4.84 -7.32
C PHE A 62 7.42 -4.70 -8.65
N TYR A 63 8.38 -3.79 -8.74
CA TYR A 63 9.11 -3.54 -9.98
C TYR A 63 10.59 -3.26 -9.72
N THR A 64 11.46 -3.66 -10.65
CA THR A 64 12.89 -3.36 -10.63
C THR A 64 13.38 -2.99 -12.02
N ASP A 65 14.29 -2.01 -12.10
CA ASP A 65 14.89 -1.50 -13.35
C ASP A 65 16.42 -1.77 -13.42
N GLY A 66 16.87 -2.89 -12.85
CA GLY A 66 18.29 -3.29 -12.78
C GLY A 66 19.07 -2.66 -11.62
N TYR A 67 18.77 -1.41 -11.25
CA TYR A 67 19.43 -0.73 -10.12
C TYR A 67 18.50 -0.56 -8.93
N ASN A 68 17.26 -0.17 -9.19
CA ASN A 68 16.29 0.21 -8.19
C ASN A 68 15.25 -0.90 -7.97
N PHE A 69 14.60 -0.80 -6.83
CA PHE A 69 13.43 -1.59 -6.47
C PHE A 69 12.32 -0.62 -6.07
N PHE A 70 11.15 -0.84 -6.62
CA PHE A 70 9.95 -0.04 -6.38
C PHE A 70 8.84 -0.94 -5.85
N LEU A 71 8.12 -0.40 -4.86
CA LEU A 71 6.89 -0.95 -4.34
C LEU A 71 5.82 0.14 -4.43
N THR A 72 4.75 -0.13 -5.17
CA THR A 72 3.57 0.73 -5.23
C THR A 72 2.46 0.12 -4.41
N LEU A 73 2.00 0.85 -3.39
CA LEU A 73 0.80 0.55 -2.61
C LEU A 73 -0.25 1.62 -2.91
N TRP A 74 -1.41 1.20 -3.39
CA TRP A 74 -2.50 2.12 -3.69
C TRP A 74 -3.23 2.55 -2.41
N ASN A 75 -3.88 3.71 -2.44
CA ASN A 75 -4.79 4.08 -1.36
C ASN A 75 -6.15 3.41 -1.60
N LEU A 76 -6.43 2.32 -0.86
CA LEU A 76 -7.68 1.56 -0.95
C LEU A 76 -8.93 2.38 -0.58
N ASN A 77 -8.76 3.44 0.22
CA ASN A 77 -9.85 4.30 0.67
C ASN A 77 -10.15 5.45 -0.29
N TYR A 78 -9.33 5.65 -1.34
CA TYR A 78 -9.39 6.85 -2.16
C TYR A 78 -10.77 7.14 -2.76
N ALA A 79 -11.41 6.14 -3.38
CA ALA A 79 -12.72 6.31 -4.00
C ALA A 79 -13.82 6.56 -2.96
N TYR A 80 -13.74 5.87 -1.82
CA TYR A 80 -14.67 6.01 -0.70
C TYR A 80 -14.57 7.42 -0.10
N ASP A 81 -13.36 7.85 0.25
CA ASP A 81 -13.10 9.17 0.82
C ASP A 81 -13.53 10.29 -0.15
N LYS A 82 -13.26 10.12 -1.44
CA LYS A 82 -13.70 11.05 -2.49
C LYS A 82 -15.23 11.16 -2.55
N ALA A 83 -15.95 10.05 -2.42
CA ALA A 83 -17.41 10.05 -2.40
C ALA A 83 -17.97 10.71 -1.14
N GLN A 84 -17.42 10.38 0.04
CA GLN A 84 -17.81 10.98 1.33
C GLN A 84 -17.57 12.50 1.33
N ASN A 85 -16.40 12.94 0.86
CA ASN A 85 -16.09 14.37 0.75
C ASN A 85 -17.04 15.09 -0.22
N LYS A 86 -17.49 14.43 -1.30
CA LYS A 86 -18.49 14.99 -2.21
C LYS A 86 -19.87 15.09 -1.54
N ALA A 87 -20.28 14.06 -0.80
CA ALA A 87 -21.54 14.04 -0.06
C ALA A 87 -21.60 15.14 1.02
N GLN A 88 -20.54 15.29 1.81
CA GLN A 88 -20.43 16.35 2.83
C GLN A 88 -20.49 17.76 2.24
N LYS A 89 -19.83 17.98 1.10
CA LYS A 89 -19.94 19.26 0.38
C LYS A 89 -21.36 19.53 -0.09
N SER A 90 -22.09 18.49 -0.54
CA SER A 90 -23.48 18.66 -0.98
C SER A 90 -24.45 18.93 0.17
N SER A 91 -24.25 18.32 1.35
CA SER A 91 -25.08 18.59 2.54
C SER A 91 -24.83 19.98 3.11
N ALA A 92 -23.56 20.42 3.21
CA ALA A 92 -23.22 21.77 3.63
C ALA A 92 -23.84 22.85 2.73
N ASN A 93 -23.81 22.64 1.40
CA ASN A 93 -24.44 23.56 0.45
C ASN A 93 -25.97 23.55 0.51
N ALA A 94 -26.59 22.43 0.92
CA ALA A 94 -28.03 22.34 1.09
C ALA A 94 -28.50 23.09 2.35
N ASP A 95 -27.80 22.94 3.47
CA ASP A 95 -28.08 23.66 4.72
C ASP A 95 -27.94 25.18 4.53
N GLU A 96 -26.89 25.65 3.83
CA GLU A 96 -26.74 27.08 3.50
C GLU A 96 -27.92 27.64 2.68
N ARG A 97 -28.46 26.85 1.75
CA ARG A 97 -29.63 27.25 0.93
C ARG A 97 -30.94 27.21 1.70
N VAL A 98 -31.06 26.41 2.75
CA VAL A 98 -32.25 26.40 3.63
C VAL A 98 -32.21 27.60 4.57
N VAL A 99 -31.06 27.92 5.16
CA VAL A 99 -30.89 29.09 6.03
C VAL A 99 -31.20 30.40 5.29
N LYS A 100 -30.77 30.56 4.03
CA LYS A 100 -31.05 31.78 3.25
C LYS A 100 -32.50 31.94 2.80
N ARG A 101 -33.32 30.88 2.80
CA ARG A 101 -34.74 30.94 2.39
C ARG A 101 -35.71 31.16 3.55
N GLY A 102 -35.26 31.06 4.80
CA GLY A 102 -36.07 31.31 5.99
C GLY A 102 -35.96 32.74 6.54
N HIS A 103 -35.36 33.66 5.78
CA HIS A 103 -35.13 35.04 6.20
C HIS A 103 -35.80 36.09 5.29
N ASP A 104 -36.64 35.65 4.36
CA ASP A 104 -37.52 36.49 3.52
C ASP A 104 -38.98 36.36 3.96
#